data_AF-A0A832XI20-F1
#
_entry.id   AF-A0A832XI20-F1
#
_cell.length_a   1.000
_cell.length_b   1.000
_cell.length_c   1.000
_cell.angle_alpha   90.00
_cell.angle_beta   90.00
_cell.angle_gamma   90.00
#
_symmetry.space_group_name_H-M   'P 1'
#
loop_
_entity.id
_entity.type
_entity.pdbx_description
1 polymer ?
#
loop_
_entity_poly.entity_id
_entity_poly.type
_entity_poly.pdbx_seq_one_letter_code
_entity_poly.pdbx_strand_id
1 'polypeptide(L)' 'MGAGDAFLSITSPLAAINVPIEVIGFIGNAVGALKVKTIGNKEPIDKVSLYKYITSLMKW' A
#
# COMPACT_ATOMS: atom_id res chain seq x y z
N MET A 1 -1.61 12.72 -6.53
CA MET A 1 -0.94 12.17 -7.73
C MET A 1 0.01 11.07 -7.29
N GLY A 2 0.09 9.95 -8.02
CA GLY A 2 1.02 8.83 -7.71
C GLY A 2 0.47 7.67 -6.88
N ALA A 3 -0.85 7.63 -6.61
CA ALA A 3 -1.45 6.53 -5.85
C ALA A 3 -1.44 5.20 -6.62
N GLY A 4 -1.68 5.24 -7.94
CA GLY A 4 -1.57 4.07 -8.82
C GLY A 4 -0.14 3.53 -8.89
N ASP A 5 0.86 4.42 -8.98
CA ASP A 5 2.27 4.02 -9.00
C ASP A 5 2.68 3.36 -7.67
N ALA A 6 2.24 3.91 -6.54
CA ALA A 6 2.48 3.33 -5.22
C ALA A 6 1.78 1.96 -5.06
N PHE A 7 0.55 1.83 -5.57
CA PHE A 7 -0.17 0.56 -5.61
C PHE A 7 0.61 -0.50 -6.41
N LEU A 8 1.04 -0.17 -7.63
CA LEU A 8 1.76 -1.11 -8.50
C LEU A 8 3.15 -1.44 -7.93
N SER A 9 3.83 -0.48 -7.33
CA SER A 9 5.17 -0.68 -6.73
C SER A 9 5.20 -1.77 -5.66
N ILE A 10 4.09 -1.97 -4.92
CA ILE A 10 3.99 -3.05 -3.93
C ILE A 10 3.28 -4.30 -4.48
N THR A 11 2.28 -4.14 -5.34
CA THR A 11 1.48 -5.28 -5.81
C THR A 11 2.18 -6.10 -6.88
N SER A 12 2.99 -5.50 -7.75
CA SER A 12 3.75 -6.22 -8.78
C SER A 12 4.70 -7.30 -8.22
N PRO A 13 5.58 -7.02 -7.24
CA PRO A 13 6.43 -8.07 -6.66
C PRO A 13 5.64 -9.11 -5.87
N LEU A 14 4.53 -8.72 -5.21
CA LEU A 14 3.67 -9.68 -4.50
C LEU A 14 2.96 -10.64 -5.46
N ALA A 15 2.51 -10.14 -6.61
CA ALA A 15 1.97 -10.96 -7.67
C ALA A 15 3.02 -11.92 -8.24
N ALA A 16 4.26 -11.45 -8.42
CA ALA A 16 5.37 -12.27 -8.92
C ALA A 16 5.71 -13.46 -8.01
N ILE A 17 5.51 -13.34 -6.69
CA ILE A 17 5.73 -14.44 -5.73
C ILE A 17 4.45 -15.22 -5.40
N ASN A 18 3.38 -15.08 -6.20
CA ASN A 18 2.10 -15.77 -6.06
C ASN A 18 1.41 -15.56 -4.69
N VAL A 19 1.51 -14.36 -4.12
CA VAL A 19 0.69 -14.00 -2.94
C VAL A 19 -0.81 -14.06 -3.32
N PRO A 20 -1.71 -14.51 -2.42
CA PRO A 20 -3.14 -14.51 -2.68
C PRO A 20 -3.66 -13.14 -3.13
N ILE A 21 -4.49 -13.11 -4.17
CA ILE A 21 -4.95 -11.86 -4.80
C ILE A 21 -5.70 -10.94 -3.84
N GLU A 22 -6.41 -11.50 -2.87
CA GLU A 22 -7.11 -10.77 -1.80
C GLU A 22 -6.13 -10.01 -0.91
N VAL A 23 -5.00 -10.63 -0.57
CA VAL A 23 -3.93 -10.02 0.23
C VAL A 23 -3.23 -8.93 -0.58
N ILE A 24 -2.96 -9.17 -1.86
CA ILE A 24 -2.39 -8.17 -2.78
C ILE A 24 -3.31 -6.95 -2.87
N GLY A 25 -4.60 -7.17 -3.09
CA GLY A 25 -5.60 -6.11 -3.18
C GLY A 25 -5.70 -5.32 -1.88
N PHE A 26 -5.69 -5.99 -0.73
CA PHE A 26 -5.71 -5.33 0.58
C PHE A 26 -4.48 -4.44 0.80
N ILE A 27 -3.27 -4.98 0.60
CA ILE A 27 -2.02 -4.23 0.80
C ILE A 27 -1.91 -3.08 -0.21
N GLY A 28 -2.22 -3.33 -1.48
CA GLY A 28 -2.19 -2.32 -2.54
C GLY A 28 -3.12 -1.15 -2.24
N ASN A 29 -4.36 -1.43 -1.83
CA ASN A 29 -5.32 -0.39 -1.45
C ASN A 29 -4.85 0.38 -0.21
N ALA A 30 -4.24 -0.29 0.77
CA ALA A 30 -3.68 0.38 1.94
C ALA A 30 -2.56 1.36 1.57
N VAL A 31 -1.65 0.96 0.69
CA VAL A 31 -0.57 1.81 0.17
C VAL A 31 -1.13 2.98 -0.67
N GLY A 32 -2.10 2.72 -1.54
CA GLY A 32 -2.77 3.76 -2.33
C GLY A 32 -3.46 4.81 -1.45
N ALA A 33 -4.16 4.36 -0.41
CA ALA A 33 -4.84 5.22 0.56
C ALA A 33 -3.87 6.07 1.40
N LEU A 34 -2.69 5.56 1.71
CA LEU A 34 -1.64 6.37 2.33
C LEU A 34 -1.08 7.40 1.35
N LYS A 35 -0.90 7.02 0.08
CA LYS A 35 -0.30 7.90 -0.93
C LYS A 35 -1.16 9.12 -1.25
N VAL A 36 -2.49 8.99 -1.27
CA VAL A 36 -3.39 10.13 -1.53
C VAL A 36 -3.35 11.19 -0.42
N LYS A 37 -2.89 10.83 0.79
CA LYS A 37 -2.69 11.77 1.90
C LYS A 37 -1.40 12.59 1.76
N THR A 38 -0.46 12.14 0.93
CA THR A 38 0.79 12.84 0.65
C THR A 38 0.63 13.70 -0.60
N ILE A 39 1.06 14.96 -0.53
CA ILE A 39 1.11 15.83 -1.71
C ILE A 39 2.21 15.32 -2.66
N GLY A 40 1.80 14.70 -3.75
CA GLY A 40 2.68 14.20 -4.81
C GLY A 40 3.68 13.14 -4.34
N ASN A 41 4.90 13.18 -4.88
CA ASN A 41 6.01 12.30 -4.49
C ASN A 41 6.96 12.92 -3.46
N LYS A 42 6.45 13.87 -2.67
CA LYS A 42 7.26 14.61 -1.69
C LYS A 42 7.84 13.70 -0.60
N GLU A 43 7.08 12.69 -0.18
CA GLU A 43 7.50 11.71 0.82
C GLU A 43 7.18 10.28 0.34
N PRO A 44 8.12 9.33 0.49
CA PRO A 44 7.86 7.92 0.25
C PRO A 44 7.01 7.33 1.39
N ILE A 45 6.25 6.27 1.09
CA ILE A 45 5.55 5.50 2.12
C ILE A 45 6.58 4.61 2.80
N ASP A 46 6.78 4.79 4.11
CA ASP A 46 7.65 3.96 4.90
C ASP A 46 6.91 2.73 5.48
N LYS A 47 7.68 1.69 5.81
CA LYS A 47 7.16 0.43 6.33
C LYS A 47 6.39 0.60 7.65
N VAL A 48 6.86 1.46 8.55
CA VAL A 48 6.24 1.64 9.87
C VAL A 48 4.87 2.27 9.72
N SER A 49 4.74 3.30 8.88
CA SER A 49 3.44 3.93 8.59
C SER A 49 2.46 2.96 7.94
N LEU A 50 2.92 2.13 7.01
CA LEU A 50 2.10 1.10 6.38
C LEU A 50 1.59 0.06 7.40
N TYR A 51 2.47 -0.47 8.24
CA TYR A 51 2.05 -1.45 9.26
C TYR A 51 1.10 -0.87 10.29
N LYS A 52 1.32 0.37 10.74
CA LYS A 52 0.39 1.07 11.63
C LYS A 52 -0.99 1.19 11.00
N TYR A 53 -1.03 1.56 9.72
CA TYR A 53 -2.29 1.71 9.00
C TYR A 53 -3.01 0.38 8.82
N ILE A 54 -2.33 -0.67 8.36
CA ILE A 54 -2.89 -2.03 8.27
C ILE A 54 -3.40 -2.49 9.65
N THR A 55 -2.63 -2.28 10.71
CA THR A 55 -3.03 -2.64 12.07
C THR A 55 -4.30 -1.90 12.51
N SER A 56 -4.44 -0.61 12.15
CA SER A 56 -5.67 0.14 12.43
C SER A 56 -6.89 -0.35 11.66
N LEU A 57 -6.72 -0.98 10.50
CA LEU A 57 -7.80 -1.59 9.72
C LEU A 57 -8.22 -2.96 10.27
N MET A 58 -7.28 -3.67 10.92
CA MET A 58 -7.50 -5.02 11.47
C MET A 58 -7.99 -5.01 12.92
N LYS A 59 -7.66 -3.96 13.69
CA LYS A 59 -8.18 -3.78 15.04
C LYS A 59 -9.63 -3.31 14.95
N TRP A 60 -10.55 -4.23 15.24
CA TRP A 60 -11.95 -3.96 15.57
C TRP A 60 -12.10 -3.94 17.08
#